data_AF-A4C413-F1
#
_entry.id   AF-A4C413-F1
#
_cell.length_a   1.000
_cell.length_b   1.000
_cell.length_c   1.000
_cell.angle_alpha   90.00
_cell.angle_beta   90.00
_cell.angle_gamma   90.00
#
_symmetry.space_group_name_H-M   'P 1'
#
loop_
_entity.id
_entity.type
_entity.pdbx_description
1 polymer ?
#
loop_
_entity_poly.entity_id
_entity_poly.type
_entity_poly.pdbx_seq_one_letter_code
_entity_poly.pdbx_strand_id
1 'polypeptide(L)'
;MITELNAITFKSQRHPKHRFQNLYGLLREDFLYQSWGQLNKQAAAGIDGITMPAYQQQLVGNITRLSDALKHKRFRANDIKRVFIPKANGKQRPLGLPTVDDKLVQQGVSQILQSIWEADFSAQ
;
A
#
# COMPACT_ATOMS: atom_id res chain seq x y z
N MET A 1 1.93 5.49 -13.83
CA MET A 1 2.47 4.13 -13.92
C MET A 1 1.36 3.08 -13.89
N ILE A 2 0.54 3.06 -14.94
CA ILE A 2 -0.41 1.97 -15.18
C ILE A 2 0.25 0.93 -16.11
N THR A 3 1.15 1.38 -16.97
CA THR A 3 1.85 0.57 -17.96
C THR A 3 2.69 -0.56 -17.37
N GLU A 4 3.42 -0.32 -16.26
CA GLU A 4 4.26 -1.35 -15.63
C GLU A 4 3.42 -2.46 -14.98
N LEU A 5 2.37 -2.09 -14.24
CA LEU A 5 1.44 -3.07 -13.67
C LEU A 5 0.72 -3.85 -14.77
N ASN A 6 0.28 -3.19 -15.85
CA ASN A 6 -0.31 -3.87 -17.00
C ASN A 6 0.65 -4.86 -17.66
N ALA A 7 1.95 -4.53 -17.73
CA ALA A 7 2.97 -5.45 -18.23
C ALA A 7 3.15 -6.66 -17.30
N ILE A 8 3.09 -6.46 -15.98
CA ILE A 8 3.10 -7.55 -15.01
C ILE A 8 1.86 -8.44 -15.18
N THR A 9 0.66 -7.85 -15.27
CA THR A 9 -0.60 -8.57 -15.51
C THR A 9 -0.57 -9.36 -16.82
N PHE A 10 -0.11 -8.76 -17.92
CA PHE A 10 -0.01 -9.46 -19.18
C PHE A 10 0.94 -10.66 -19.07
N LYS A 11 2.07 -10.47 -18.39
CA LYS A 11 3.08 -11.52 -18.21
C LYS A 11 2.60 -12.64 -17.28
N SER A 12 1.87 -12.33 -16.21
CA SER A 12 1.31 -13.33 -15.29
C SER A 12 0.32 -14.24 -16.01
N GLN A 13 -0.56 -13.67 -16.84
CA GLN A 13 -1.52 -14.42 -17.66
C GLN A 13 -0.87 -15.32 -18.71
N ARG A 14 0.18 -14.84 -19.39
CA ARG A 14 0.82 -15.56 -20.51
C ARG A 14 1.89 -16.56 -20.09
N HIS A 15 2.52 -16.33 -18.93
CA HIS A 15 3.66 -17.11 -18.46
C HIS A 15 3.50 -17.50 -16.98
N PRO A 16 2.64 -18.48 -16.65
CA PRO A 16 2.30 -18.82 -15.26
C PRO A 16 3.49 -19.32 -14.43
N LYS A 17 4.56 -19.80 -15.07
CA LYS A 17 5.82 -20.22 -14.40
C LYS A 17 6.84 -19.08 -14.25
N HIS A 18 6.51 -17.86 -14.67
CA HIS A 18 7.44 -16.74 -14.62
C HIS A 18 7.71 -16.30 -13.18
N ARG A 19 8.99 -16.10 -12.84
CA ARG A 19 9.40 -15.55 -11.55
C ARG A 19 9.66 -14.05 -11.68
N PHE A 20 8.76 -13.24 -11.13
CA PHE A 20 8.95 -11.80 -11.07
C PHE A 20 10.08 -11.44 -10.09
N GLN A 21 10.95 -10.55 -10.54
CA GLN A 21 12.12 -10.08 -9.78
C GLN A 21 12.02 -8.58 -9.56
N ASN A 22 12.74 -8.06 -8.56
CA ASN A 22 12.84 -6.63 -8.25
C ASN A 22 11.48 -5.91 -8.07
N LEU A 23 10.45 -6.58 -7.59
CA LEU A 23 9.14 -5.97 -7.32
C LEU A 23 9.23 -4.79 -6.34
N TYR A 24 10.16 -4.88 -5.38
CA TYR A 24 10.44 -3.79 -4.45
C TYR A 24 10.85 -2.49 -5.14
N GLY A 25 11.59 -2.59 -6.26
CA GLY A 25 12.06 -1.42 -7.02
C GLY A 25 10.92 -0.60 -7.65
N LEU A 26 9.70 -1.15 -7.73
CA LEU A 26 8.51 -0.46 -8.21
C LEU A 26 7.97 0.55 -7.17
N LEU A 27 8.33 0.43 -5.89
CA LEU A 27 7.90 1.34 -4.81
C LEU A 27 8.68 2.68 -4.84
N ARG A 28 8.73 3.29 -6.03
CA ARG A 28 9.35 4.61 -6.29
C ARG A 28 8.33 5.73 -6.17
N GLU A 29 8.81 6.96 -6.12
CA GLU A 29 8.02 8.16 -5.88
C GLU A 29 6.77 8.28 -6.76
N ASP A 30 6.90 8.11 -8.08
CA ASP A 30 5.79 8.13 -9.03
C ASP A 30 4.74 7.04 -8.76
N PHE A 31 5.14 5.91 -8.15
CA PHE A 31 4.24 4.80 -7.82
C PHE A 31 3.53 5.05 -6.52
N LEU A 32 4.23 5.66 -5.57
CA LEU A 32 3.65 6.13 -4.32
C LEU A 32 2.63 7.25 -4.59
N TYR A 33 2.85 8.17 -5.53
CA TYR A 33 1.81 9.14 -5.93
C TYR A 33 0.57 8.45 -6.51
N GLN A 34 0.75 7.45 -7.36
CA GLN A 34 -0.38 6.68 -7.90
C GLN A 34 -1.12 5.90 -6.79
N SER A 35 -0.38 5.27 -5.90
CA SER A 35 -0.91 4.55 -4.74
C SER A 35 -1.67 5.50 -3.81
N TRP A 36 -1.17 6.72 -3.63
CA TRP A 36 -1.85 7.76 -2.87
C TRP A 36 -3.21 8.08 -3.47
N GLY A 37 -3.32 8.18 -4.80
CA GLY A 37 -4.61 8.42 -5.48
C GLY A 37 -5.69 7.37 -5.16
N GLN A 38 -5.30 6.15 -4.79
CA GLN A 38 -6.21 5.03 -4.50
C GLN A 38 -6.55 4.87 -3.01
N LEU A 39 -5.88 5.62 -2.11
CA LEU A 39 -6.14 5.53 -0.68
C LEU A 39 -7.45 6.23 -0.28
N ASN A 40 -8.19 5.60 0.64
CA ASN A 40 -9.34 6.21 1.32
C ASN A 40 -8.90 7.42 2.15
N LYS A 41 -9.34 8.63 1.76
CA LYS A 41 -8.96 9.91 2.40
C LYS A 41 -9.68 10.17 3.72
N GLN A 42 -10.68 9.37 4.06
CA GLN A 42 -11.44 9.43 5.30
C GLN A 42 -10.92 8.44 6.36
N ALA A 43 -9.84 7.69 6.06
CA ALA A 43 -9.27 6.74 6.99
C ALA A 43 -8.71 7.42 8.26
N ALA A 44 -9.02 6.85 9.42
CA ALA A 44 -8.53 7.32 10.72
C ALA A 44 -6.99 7.27 10.83
N ALA A 45 -6.41 8.20 11.59
CA ALA A 45 -4.97 8.27 11.83
C ALA A 45 -4.42 7.04 12.56
N GLY A 46 -3.15 6.74 12.30
CA GLY A 46 -2.41 5.66 12.96
C GLY A 46 -1.94 6.04 14.35
N ILE A 47 -0.90 5.35 14.84
CA ILE A 47 -0.32 5.58 16.16
C ILE A 47 0.37 6.95 16.28
N ASP A 48 0.87 7.46 15.16
CA ASP A 48 1.53 8.76 15.00
C ASP A 48 0.56 9.97 15.04
N GLY A 49 -0.74 9.72 14.97
CA GLY A 49 -1.77 10.76 14.96
C GLY A 49 -1.84 11.57 13.66
N ILE A 50 -1.01 11.28 12.64
CA ILE A 50 -1.02 12.00 11.38
C ILE A 50 -2.27 11.61 10.58
N THR A 51 -3.10 12.62 10.28
CA THR A 51 -4.34 12.44 9.51
C THR A 51 -4.08 12.51 8.00
N MET A 52 -5.00 11.98 7.19
CA MET A 52 -4.90 12.07 5.73
C MET A 52 -4.81 13.52 5.22
N PRO A 53 -5.61 14.50 5.74
CA PRO A 53 -5.46 15.90 5.33
C PRO A 53 -4.12 16.51 5.71
N ALA A 54 -3.62 16.25 6.93
CA ALA A 54 -2.32 16.76 7.36
C ALA A 54 -1.17 16.19 6.51
N TYR A 55 -1.24 14.89 6.19
CA TYR A 55 -0.29 14.25 5.29
C TYR A 55 -0.34 14.87 3.88
N GLN A 56 -1.53 15.19 3.39
CA GLN A 56 -1.73 15.79 2.06
C GLN A 56 -1.16 17.21 1.94
N GLN A 57 -1.16 18.00 3.02
CA GLN A 57 -0.59 19.35 3.01
C GLN A 57 0.92 19.37 2.70
N GLN A 58 1.62 18.28 3.02
CA GLN A 58 3.04 18.10 2.75
C GLN A 58 3.29 16.89 1.83
N LEU A 59 2.34 16.61 0.92
CA LEU A 59 2.32 15.37 0.14
C LEU A 59 3.64 15.11 -0.59
N VAL A 60 4.20 16.13 -1.24
CA VAL A 60 5.45 16.02 -1.98
C VAL A 60 6.59 15.63 -1.05
N GLY A 61 6.83 16.41 0.00
CA GLY A 61 7.90 16.14 0.96
C GLY A 61 7.74 14.77 1.65
N ASN A 62 6.51 14.39 1.99
CA ASN A 62 6.21 13.08 2.59
C ASN A 62 6.52 11.92 1.65
N ILE A 63 6.09 11.99 0.38
CA ILE A 63 6.34 10.95 -0.61
C ILE A 63 7.83 10.87 -0.96
N THR A 64 8.50 12.01 -1.17
CA THR A 64 9.95 12.03 -1.44
C THR A 64 10.72 11.40 -0.27
N ARG A 65 10.41 11.76 0.98
CA ARG A 65 11.01 11.16 2.19
C ARG A 65 10.77 9.65 2.25
N LEU A 66 9.53 9.21 2.01
CA LEU A 66 9.16 7.80 2.07
C LEU A 66 9.86 6.98 0.97
N SER A 67 9.87 7.50 -0.26
CA SER A 67 10.57 6.92 -1.41
C SER A 67 12.06 6.76 -1.13
N ASP A 68 12.71 7.78 -0.56
CA ASP A 68 14.13 7.72 -0.19
C ASP A 68 14.40 6.68 0.90
N ALA A 69 13.54 6.61 1.93
CA ALA A 69 13.64 5.60 2.97
C ALA A 69 13.47 4.17 2.41
N LEU A 70 12.54 3.97 1.47
CA LEU A 70 12.36 2.69 0.79
C LEU A 70 13.58 2.33 -0.06
N LYS A 71 14.07 3.26 -0.88
CA LYS A 71 15.24 3.07 -1.75
C LYS A 71 16.46 2.61 -0.94
N HIS A 72 16.70 3.25 0.20
CA HIS A 72 17.83 2.95 1.08
C HIS A 72 17.55 1.85 2.11
N LYS A 73 16.41 1.13 2.02
CA LYS A 73 16.01 0.04 2.95
C LYS A 73 15.90 0.48 4.42
N ARG A 74 15.66 1.77 4.65
CA ARG A 74 15.49 2.41 5.97
C ARG A 74 14.04 2.46 6.42
N PHE A 75 13.08 2.22 5.53
CA PHE A 75 11.67 2.12 5.91
C PHE A 75 11.46 0.99 6.94
N ARG A 76 10.72 1.30 8.01
CA ARG A 76 10.26 0.36 9.03
C ARG A 76 8.79 0.65 9.26
N ALA A 77 7.98 -0.40 9.19
CA ALA A 77 6.55 -0.28 9.47
C ALA A 77 6.37 0.16 10.93
N ASN A 78 5.46 1.10 11.16
CA ASN A 78 5.17 1.56 12.51
C ASN A 78 4.27 0.58 13.26
N ASP A 79 4.19 0.76 14.57
CA ASP A 79 3.20 0.06 15.38
C ASP A 79 1.78 0.38 14.92
N ILE A 80 0.93 -0.65 14.92
CA ILE A 80 -0.46 -0.52 14.51
C ILE A 80 -1.30 -0.05 15.69
N LYS A 81 -1.97 1.10 15.56
CA LYS A 81 -2.90 1.59 16.59
C LYS A 81 -4.12 0.68 16.67
N ARG A 82 -4.36 0.10 17.85
CA ARG A 82 -5.52 -0.76 18.10
C ARG A 82 -6.74 0.08 18.47
N VAL A 83 -7.87 -0.18 17.81
CA VAL A 83 -9.19 0.32 18.21
C VAL A 83 -10.19 -0.83 18.25
N PHE A 84 -11.26 -0.68 19.01
CA PHE A 84 -12.29 -1.71 19.16
C PHE A 84 -13.62 -1.21 18.61
N ILE A 85 -14.19 -1.97 17.67
CA ILE A 85 -15.51 -1.69 17.09
C ILE A 85 -16.54 -2.62 17.76
N PRO A 86 -17.63 -2.10 18.35
CA PRO A 86 -18.65 -2.94 18.95
C PRO A 86 -19.34 -3.83 17.91
N LYS A 87 -19.64 -5.08 18.27
CA LYS A 87 -20.52 -5.97 17.52
C LYS A 87 -21.92 -5.99 18.14
N ALA A 88 -22.91 -6.38 17.35
CA ALA A 88 -24.30 -6.52 17.81
C ALA A 88 -24.48 -7.50 18.98
N ASN A 89 -23.57 -8.49 19.12
CA ASN A 89 -23.61 -9.50 20.18
C ASN A 89 -22.84 -9.10 21.46
N GLY A 90 -22.53 -7.82 21.64
CA GLY A 90 -21.80 -7.31 22.80
C GLY A 90 -20.29 -7.57 22.81
N LYS A 91 -19.76 -8.40 21.89
CA LYS A 91 -18.31 -8.57 21.71
C LYS A 91 -17.69 -7.39 20.97
N GLN A 92 -16.37 -7.25 21.02
CA GLN A 92 -15.64 -6.24 20.26
C GLN A 92 -14.85 -6.86 19.10
N ARG A 93 -14.80 -6.17 17.95
CA ARG A 93 -13.92 -6.47 16.83
C ARG A 93 -12.68 -5.59 16.93
N PRO A 94 -11.48 -6.16 17.12
CA PRO A 94 -10.27 -5.37 17.11
C PRO A 94 -9.96 -4.94 15.67
N LEU A 95 -9.68 -3.65 15.46
CA LEU A 95 -9.23 -3.08 14.19
C LEU A 95 -7.84 -2.48 14.39
N GLY A 96 -6.96 -2.71 13.42
CA GLY A 96 -5.65 -2.07 13.36
C GLY A 96 -5.68 -0.85 12.45
N LEU A 97 -5.17 0.28 12.92
CA LEU A 97 -5.01 1.51 12.16
C LEU A 97 -3.52 1.76 11.92
N PRO A 98 -3.01 1.48 10.70
CA PRO A 98 -1.63 1.82 10.34
C PRO A 98 -1.45 3.34 10.14
N THR A 99 -0.20 3.79 10.16
CA THR A 99 0.16 5.17 9.78
C THR A 99 -0.13 5.44 8.31
N VAL A 100 -0.08 6.71 7.88
CA VAL A 100 -0.32 7.05 6.47
C VAL A 100 0.79 6.50 5.58
N ASP A 101 2.06 6.56 6.02
CA ASP A 101 3.20 5.93 5.34
C ASP A 101 2.95 4.42 5.15
N ASP A 102 2.56 3.72 6.21
CA ASP A 102 2.29 2.28 6.15
C ASP A 102 1.15 1.94 5.20
N LYS A 103 0.03 2.70 5.26
CA LYS A 103 -1.10 2.51 4.33
C LYS A 103 -0.66 2.70 2.89
N LEU A 104 0.18 3.69 2.62
CA LEU A 104 0.66 4.00 1.28
C LEU A 104 1.56 2.89 0.73
N VAL A 105 2.49 2.40 1.53
CA VAL A 105 3.34 1.26 1.15
C VAL A 105 2.52 -0.02 0.98
N GLN A 106 1.59 -0.31 1.90
CA GLN A 106 0.70 -1.47 1.80
C GLN A 106 -0.17 -1.42 0.54
N GLN A 107 -0.72 -0.25 0.21
CA GLN A 107 -1.49 -0.04 -1.01
C GLN A 107 -0.65 -0.32 -2.26
N GLY A 108 0.58 0.20 -2.31
CA GLY A 108 1.50 -0.05 -3.43
C GLY A 108 1.87 -1.53 -3.56
N VAL A 109 2.24 -2.17 -2.44
CA VAL A 109 2.53 -3.61 -2.42
C VAL A 109 1.32 -4.44 -2.86
N SER A 110 0.12 -4.10 -2.39
CA SER A 110 -1.12 -4.77 -2.79
C SER A 110 -1.35 -4.67 -4.29
N GLN A 111 -1.19 -3.48 -4.89
CA GLN A 111 -1.35 -3.28 -6.34
C GLN A 111 -0.37 -4.13 -7.16
N ILE A 112 0.89 -4.20 -6.74
CA ILE A 112 1.91 -5.03 -7.39
C ILE A 112 1.54 -6.51 -7.29
N LEU A 113 1.18 -7.00 -6.11
CA LEU A 113 0.87 -8.41 -5.92
C LEU A 113 -0.43 -8.83 -6.61
N GLN A 114 -1.45 -7.97 -6.61
CA GLN A 114 -2.69 -8.20 -7.35
C GLN A 114 -2.45 -8.32 -8.85
N SER A 115 -1.56 -7.50 -9.44
CA SER A 115 -1.21 -7.64 -10.86
C SER A 115 -0.60 -9.00 -11.22
N ILE A 116 -0.11 -9.75 -10.22
CA ILE A 116 0.39 -11.12 -10.39
C ILE A 116 -0.75 -12.13 -10.12
N TRP A 117 -1.37 -12.07 -8.94
CA TRP A 117 -2.27 -13.12 -8.45
C TRP A 117 -3.69 -13.10 -9.02
N GLU A 118 -4.18 -11.97 -9.52
CA GLU A 118 -5.52 -11.91 -10.13
C GLU A 118 -5.65 -12.88 -11.32
N ALA A 119 -4.55 -13.13 -12.03
CA ALA A 119 -4.50 -14.11 -13.12
C ALA A 119 -4.76 -15.54 -12.62
N ASP A 120 -4.26 -15.88 -11.42
CA ASP A 120 -4.42 -17.20 -10.81
C ASP A 120 -5.81 -17.37 -10.18
N PHE A 121 -6.36 -16.32 -9.57
CA PHE A 121 -7.70 -16.37 -8.97
C PHE A 121 -8.82 -16.39 -9.99
N SER A 122 -8.66 -15.69 -11.12
CA SER A 122 -9.69 -15.64 -12.19
C SER A 122 -9.74 -16.89 -13.05
N ALA A 123 -8.71 -17.74 -12.98
CA ALA A 123 -8.62 -18.99 -13.75
C ALA A 123 -9.20 -20.21 -13.00
N GLN A 124 -9.68 -20.04 -11.77
CA GLN A 124 -10.34 -21.07 -10.95
C GLN A 124 -11.85 -21.08 -11.15
#